data_AF-A0A7V9ATQ3-F1
#
_entry.id   AF-A0A7V9ATQ3-F1
#
_cell.length_a   1.000
_cell.length_b   1.000
_cell.length_c   1.000
_cell.angle_alpha   90.00
_cell.angle_beta   90.00
_cell.angle_gamma   90.00
#
_symmetry.space_group_name_H-M   'P 1'
#
loop_
_entity.id
_entity.type
_entity.pdbx_description
1 polymer ?
#
loop_
_entity_poly.entity_id
_entity_poly.type
_entity_poly.pdbx_seq_one_letter_code
_entity_poly.pdbx_strand_id
1 'polypeptide(L)'
;MKNSIAHALSSITLGDPVRFENLTMLPLLGTPGVEREPFYLTLDEALAQGWTEITKVSEQGSVPELRVSNKGAKPVFILDGEELLGAKQNRVVNLT
;
A
#
# COMPACT_ATOMS: atom_id res chain seq x y z
N MET A 1 25.63 6.89 -4.41
CA MET A 1 24.50 6.03 -3.95
C MET A 1 24.34 4.90 -4.95
N LYS A 2 24.43 3.63 -4.54
CA LYS A 2 24.01 2.52 -5.41
C LYS A 2 22.51 2.69 -5.67
N ASN A 3 22.09 2.62 -6.93
CA ASN A 3 20.68 2.63 -7.30
C ASN A 3 20.03 1.37 -6.68
N SER A 4 19.30 1.57 -5.58
CA SER A 4 18.69 0.50 -4.78
C SER A 4 17.68 -0.31 -5.58
N ILE A 5 16.98 0.34 -6.52
CA ILE A 5 16.04 -0.32 -7.45
C ILE A 5 16.82 -1.23 -8.39
N ALA A 6 17.87 -0.72 -9.05
CA ALA A 6 18.67 -1.54 -9.96
C ALA A 6 19.29 -2.76 -9.25
N HIS A 7 19.75 -2.58 -8.01
CA HIS A 7 20.26 -3.68 -7.19
C HIS A 7 19.17 -4.71 -6.85
N ALA A 8 17.98 -4.27 -6.43
CA ALA A 8 16.86 -5.18 -6.17
C ALA A 8 16.49 -5.97 -7.44
N LEU A 9 16.33 -5.29 -8.57
CA LEU A 9 15.99 -5.92 -9.86
C LEU A 9 17.07 -6.89 -10.33
N SER A 10 18.35 -6.66 -10.01
CA SER A 10 19.44 -7.57 -10.40
C SER A 10 19.37 -8.96 -9.75
N SER A 11 18.62 -9.09 -8.66
CA SER A 11 18.40 -10.36 -7.95
C SER A 11 17.08 -11.05 -8.30
N ILE A 12 16.26 -10.43 -9.16
CA ILE A 12 14.96 -10.97 -9.57
C ILE A 12 15.17 -11.93 -10.75
N THR A 13 14.44 -13.04 -10.70
CA THR A 13 14.32 -14.00 -11.80
C THR A 13 12.88 -14.00 -12.32
N LEU A 14 12.70 -14.30 -13.60
CA LEU A 14 11.36 -14.47 -14.17
C LEU A 14 10.89 -15.90 -13.90
N GLY A 15 9.69 -16.04 -13.34
CA GLY A 15 9.02 -17.32 -13.23
C GLY A 15 8.40 -17.77 -14.56
N ASP A 16 7.80 -18.95 -14.56
CA ASP A 16 7.08 -19.46 -15.72
C ASP A 16 5.90 -18.54 -16.10
N PRO A 17 5.70 -18.22 -17.39
CA PRO A 17 4.59 -17.39 -17.83
C PRO A 17 3.24 -18.01 -17.48
N VAL A 18 2.38 -17.25 -16.81
CA VAL A 18 0.98 -17.60 -16.56
C VAL A 18 0.14 -16.95 -17.66
N ARG A 19 -0.66 -17.76 -18.36
CA ARG A 19 -1.45 -17.30 -19.51
C ARG A 19 -2.94 -17.51 -19.29
N PHE A 20 -3.73 -16.50 -19.65
CA PHE A 20 -5.17 -16.59 -19.74
C PHE A 20 -5.65 -15.73 -20.91
N GLU A 21 -6.28 -16.34 -21.91
CA GLU A 21 -6.69 -15.67 -23.16
C GLU A 21 -5.53 -14.86 -23.78
N ASN A 22 -5.74 -13.57 -24.00
CA ASN A 22 -4.76 -12.63 -24.53
C ASN A 22 -3.87 -11.96 -23.46
N LEU A 23 -3.92 -12.42 -22.20
CA LEU A 23 -3.10 -11.93 -21.09
C LEU A 23 -2.00 -12.93 -20.73
N THR A 24 -0.75 -12.46 -20.68
CA THR A 24 0.39 -13.23 -20.15
C THR A 24 1.01 -12.45 -18.99
N MET A 25 1.09 -13.09 -17.82
CA MET A 25 1.79 -12.58 -16.65
C MET A 25 3.12 -13.33 -16.50
N LEU A 26 4.22 -12.59 -16.31
CA LEU A 26 5.51 -13.16 -15.95
C LEU A 26 5.79 -12.83 -14.47
N PRO A 27 5.81 -13.83 -13.58
CA PRO A 27 6.12 -13.59 -12.17
C PRO A 27 7.53 -13.03 -12.00
N LEU A 28 7.69 -12.01 -11.16
CA LEU A 28 8.99 -11.52 -10.71
C LEU A 28 9.33 -12.20 -9.38
N LEU A 29 10.26 -13.16 -9.41
CA LEU A 29 10.62 -13.96 -8.25
C LEU A 29 11.92 -13.43 -7.63
N GLY A 30 11.87 -13.07 -6.35
CA GLY A 30 13.05 -12.69 -5.57
C GLY A 30 13.91 -13.90 -5.17
N THR A 31 15.03 -13.65 -4.50
CA THR A 31 15.86 -14.72 -3.94
C THR A 31 15.15 -15.36 -2.73
N PRO A 32 14.88 -16.68 -2.75
CA PRO A 32 14.24 -17.37 -1.63
C PRO A 32 15.00 -17.16 -0.31
N GLY A 33 14.29 -16.89 0.78
CA GLY A 33 14.89 -16.66 2.11
C GLY A 33 15.55 -15.28 2.31
N VAL A 34 15.52 -14.40 1.30
CA VAL A 34 15.94 -12.99 1.41
C VAL A 34 14.73 -12.06 1.54
N GLU A 35 13.55 -12.63 1.75
CA GLU A 35 12.32 -11.88 2.01
C GLU A 35 12.55 -10.97 3.22
N ARG A 36 12.46 -9.67 2.99
CA ARG A 36 12.47 -8.69 4.06
C ARG A 36 11.04 -8.30 4.31
N GLU A 37 10.59 -8.46 5.54
CA GLU A 37 9.34 -7.82 5.95
C GLU A 37 9.43 -6.33 5.60
N PRO A 38 8.41 -5.78 4.92
CA PRO A 38 8.35 -4.35 4.69
C PRO A 38 8.44 -3.64 6.05
N PHE A 39 9.22 -2.57 6.11
CA PHE A 39 9.34 -1.75 7.31
C PHE A 39 8.14 -0.81 7.48
N TYR A 40 6.96 -1.24 7.03
CA TYR A 40 5.70 -0.52 7.10
C TYR A 40 4.55 -1.53 7.20
N LEU A 41 3.39 -1.04 7.62
CA LEU A 41 2.10 -1.73 7.46
C LEU A 41 1.32 -1.08 6.32
N THR A 42 0.47 -1.84 5.62
CA THR A 42 -0.55 -1.22 4.77
C THR A 42 -1.59 -0.50 5.63
N LEU A 43 -2.37 0.41 5.03
CA LEU A 43 -3.44 1.10 5.76
C LEU A 43 -4.44 0.10 6.36
N ASP A 44 -4.87 -0.89 5.59
CA ASP A 44 -5.76 -1.96 6.04
C ASP A 44 -5.18 -2.76 7.22
N GLU A 45 -3.91 -3.15 7.16
CA GLU A 45 -3.22 -3.86 8.25
C GLU A 45 -3.17 -3.00 9.52
N ALA A 46 -2.86 -1.70 9.37
CA ALA A 46 -2.75 -0.79 10.50
C ALA A 46 -4.11 -0.46 11.13
N LEU A 47 -5.19 -0.39 10.33
CA LEU A 47 -6.57 -0.27 10.81
C LEU A 47 -7.00 -1.55 11.55
N ALA A 48 -6.72 -2.72 10.99
CA ALA A 48 -7.07 -4.01 11.60
C ALA A 48 -6.36 -4.22 12.95
N GLN A 49 -5.14 -3.70 13.10
CA GLN A 49 -4.39 -3.72 14.36
C GLN A 49 -4.80 -2.62 15.35
N GLY A 50 -5.70 -1.70 14.97
CA GLY A 50 -6.10 -0.55 15.79
C GLY A 50 -4.99 0.49 15.99
N TRP A 51 -3.93 0.43 15.19
CA TRP A 51 -2.81 1.38 15.24
C TRP A 51 -3.10 2.66 14.49
N THR A 52 -3.96 2.58 13.48
CA THR A 52 -4.37 3.74 12.69
C THR A 52 -5.84 4.07 12.92
N GLU A 53 -6.14 5.35 12.97
CA GLU A 53 -7.50 5.88 13.07
C GLU A 53 -7.74 6.91 11.97
N ILE A 54 -8.93 6.85 11.35
CA ILE A 54 -9.37 7.80 10.34
C ILE A 54 -10.56 8.59 10.89
N THR A 55 -10.40 9.91 10.98
CA THR A 55 -11.42 10.84 11.49
C THR A 55 -11.74 11.91 10.45
N LYS A 56 -12.92 12.54 10.57
CA LYS A 56 -13.28 13.69 9.73
C LYS A 56 -12.76 14.99 10.32
N VAL A 57 -12.32 15.90 9.46
CA VAL A 57 -11.77 17.20 9.91
C VAL A 57 -12.86 18.26 10.11
N SER A 58 -14.02 18.19 9.44
CA SER A 58 -15.08 19.22 9.58
C SER A 58 -16.53 18.75 9.36
N GLU A 59 -17.49 19.52 9.90
CA GLU A 59 -18.94 19.28 9.83
C GLU A 59 -19.71 20.18 8.83
N GLN A 60 -19.10 21.21 8.24
CA GLN A 60 -19.86 22.18 7.42
C GLN A 60 -19.14 22.60 6.13
N GLY A 61 -19.78 22.31 5.00
CA GLY A 61 -19.71 23.09 3.76
C GLY A 61 -18.47 22.99 2.86
N SER A 62 -17.35 22.43 3.32
CA SER A 62 -16.14 22.25 2.51
C SER A 62 -15.91 20.78 2.12
N VAL A 63 -15.06 20.56 1.11
CA VAL A 63 -14.60 19.24 0.67
C VAL A 63 -14.23 18.41 1.92
N PRO A 64 -14.81 17.21 2.12
CA PRO A 64 -14.61 16.48 3.35
C PRO A 64 -13.19 15.91 3.41
N GLU A 65 -12.31 16.63 4.11
CA GLU A 65 -10.96 16.18 4.45
C GLU A 65 -11.00 15.09 5.52
N LEU A 66 -10.13 14.09 5.36
CA LEU A 66 -9.90 13.01 6.31
C LEU A 66 -8.57 13.24 7.03
N ARG A 67 -8.56 12.97 8.34
CA ARG A 67 -7.35 12.93 9.16
C ARG A 67 -7.02 11.48 9.46
N VAL A 68 -5.83 11.05 9.02
CA VAL A 68 -5.23 9.77 9.39
C VAL A 68 -4.27 10.00 10.55
N SER A 69 -4.41 9.22 11.63
CA SER A 69 -3.49 9.24 12.77
C SER A 69 -2.92 7.84 12.98
N ASN A 70 -1.61 7.70 12.78
CA ASN A 70 -0.88 6.48 13.14
C ASN A 70 -0.32 6.61 14.57
N LYS A 71 -0.80 5.78 15.47
CA LYS A 71 -0.39 5.66 16.88
C LYS A 71 0.51 4.44 17.12
N GLY A 72 0.79 3.68 16.07
CA GLY A 72 1.61 2.46 16.11
C GLY A 72 3.11 2.71 16.01
N ALA A 73 3.88 1.63 16.11
CA ALA A 73 5.35 1.67 16.08
C ALA A 73 5.95 1.58 14.66
N LYS A 74 5.16 1.15 13.66
CA LYS A 74 5.60 1.03 12.26
C LYS A 74 5.00 2.18 11.42
N PRO A 75 5.72 2.69 10.40
CA PRO A 75 5.13 3.52 9.35
C PRO A 75 3.92 2.84 8.71
N VAL A 76 2.98 3.65 8.23
CA VAL A 76 1.82 3.16 7.47
C VAL A 76 1.96 3.63 6.04
N PHE A 77 1.94 2.68 5.12
CA PHE A 77 1.93 2.92 3.68
C PHE A 77 0.49 3.08 3.23
N ILE A 78 0.18 4.26 2.69
CA ILE A 78 -1.12 4.58 2.10
C ILE A 78 -0.90 4.67 0.60
N LEU A 79 -1.57 3.81 -0.15
CA LEU A 79 -1.42 3.76 -1.59
C LEU A 79 -2.32 4.82 -2.25
N ASP A 80 -1.78 5.58 -3.19
CA ASP A 80 -2.59 6.49 -4.00
C ASP A 80 -3.58 5.68 -4.85
N GLY A 81 -4.86 6.05 -4.81
CA GLY A 81 -5.93 5.25 -5.41
C GLY A 81 -6.54 4.16 -4.51
N GLU A 82 -6.06 3.99 -3.27
CA GLU A 82 -6.64 3.05 -2.30
C GLU A 82 -8.08 3.48 -1.91
N GLU A 83 -9.02 2.53 -1.85
CA GLU A 83 -10.41 2.81 -1.48
C GLU A 83 -10.63 2.63 0.02
N LEU A 84 -11.14 3.67 0.67
CA LEU A 84 -11.53 3.64 2.08
C LEU A 84 -13.01 3.24 2.18
N LEU A 85 -13.23 1.97 2.57
CA LEU A 85 -14.54 1.40 2.80
C LEU A 85 -14.98 1.62 4.26
N GLY A 86 -16.24 1.99 4.49
CA GLY A 86 -16.83 2.06 5.85
C GLY A 86 -16.94 3.46 6.49
N ALA A 87 -16.43 4.51 5.85
CA ALA A 87 -16.86 5.88 6.16
C ALA A 87 -18.31 6.10 5.67
N LYS A 88 -19.04 7.12 6.16
CA LYS A 88 -20.41 7.46 5.70
C LYS A 88 -20.54 7.60 4.16
N GLN A 89 -19.42 7.71 3.43
CA GLN A 89 -19.29 7.62 1.98
C GLN A 89 -17.95 6.95 1.64
N ASN A 90 -17.92 6.08 0.62
CA ASN A 90 -16.66 5.54 0.09
C ASN A 90 -15.80 6.66 -0.51
N ARG A 91 -14.47 6.50 -0.41
CA ARG A 91 -13.49 7.48 -0.92
C ARG A 91 -12.28 6.79 -1.52
N VAL A 92 -11.73 7.41 -2.56
CA VAL A 92 -10.43 7.06 -3.12
C VAL A 92 -9.41 8.03 -2.54
N VAL A 93 -8.33 7.50 -1.95
CA VAL A 93 -7.21 8.34 -1.49
C VAL A 93 -6.56 8.99 -2.70
N ASN A 94 -6.34 10.30 -2.62
CA ASN A 94 -5.58 11.05 -3.61
C ASN A 94 -4.53 11.90 -2.90
N LEU A 95 -3.27 11.82 -3.33
CA LEU A 95 -2.18 12.68 -2.85
C LEU A 95 -2.01 13.88 -3.82
N THR A 96 -2.74 14.98 -3.58
CA THR A 96 -2.52 16.28 -4.26
C THR A 96 -1.46 17.13 -3.59
#